data_AF-A0A940PJN4-F1
#
_entry.id   AF-A0A940PJN4-F1
#
_cell.length_a   1.000
_cell.length_b   1.000
_cell.length_c   1.000
_cell.angle_alpha   90.00
_cell.angle_beta   90.00
_cell.angle_gamma   90.00
#
_symmetry.space_group_name_H-M   'P 1'
#
loop_
_entity.id
_entity.type
_entity.pdbx_description
1 polymer ?
#
loop_
_entity_poly.entity_id
_entity_poly.type
_entity_poly.pdbx_seq_one_letter_code
_entity_poly.pdbx_strand_id
1 'polypeptide(L)' 'MSTEAKQMHLGAFIYYVGHHIAAWRHPDAKSSGIMDLNFYREVAQTAERGRFDMIFLADNIVDPLSCDP' A
#
# COMPACT_ATOMS: atom_id res chain seq x y z
N MET A 1 -18.01 18.02 26.62
CA MET A 1 -16.82 17.96 25.74
C MET A 1 -15.94 16.81 26.23
N SER A 2 -15.45 15.92 25.36
CA SER A 2 -14.60 14.82 25.81
C SER A 2 -13.30 15.37 26.40
N THR A 3 -12.95 14.93 27.60
CA THR A 3 -11.78 15.38 28.37
C THR A 3 -10.49 14.64 28.00
N GLU A 4 -10.55 13.67 27.09
CA GLU A 4 -9.38 12.91 26.63
C GLU A 4 -8.80 13.49 25.33
N ALA A 5 -7.47 13.58 25.28
CA ALA A 5 -6.74 13.91 24.07
C ALA A 5 -6.81 12.74 23.08
N LYS A 6 -7.64 12.86 22.05
CA LYS A 6 -7.78 11.83 21.01
C LYS A 6 -6.52 11.79 20.14
N GLN A 7 -6.03 10.59 19.86
CA GLN A 7 -4.96 10.37 18.88
C GLN A 7 -5.57 10.11 17.51
N MET A 8 -4.88 10.56 16.45
CA MET A 8 -5.25 10.22 15.07
C MET A 8 -4.74 8.81 14.76
N HIS A 9 -5.64 7.95 14.28
CA HIS A 9 -5.26 6.64 13.78
C HIS A 9 -4.79 6.74 12.32
N LEU A 10 -3.68 6.09 12.01
CA LEU A 10 -3.04 6.15 10.69
C LEU A 10 -2.94 4.76 10.07
N GLY A 11 -3.39 4.64 8.82
CA GLY A 11 -3.32 3.41 8.03
C GLY A 11 -2.46 3.58 6.77
N ALA A 12 -1.58 2.62 6.52
CA ALA A 12 -0.69 2.62 5.36
C ALA A 12 -1.39 1.89 4.21
N PHE A 13 -1.88 2.65 3.23
CA PHE A 13 -2.50 2.09 2.03
C PHE A 13 -1.39 1.71 1.05
N ILE A 14 -1.30 0.42 0.71
CA ILE A 14 -0.36 -0.15 -0.26
C ILE A 14 -1.14 -0.75 -1.44
N TYR A 15 -0.73 -0.35 -2.64
CA TYR A 15 -1.24 -0.88 -3.91
C TYR A 15 -0.05 -1.19 -4.81
N TYR A 16 0.29 -2.47 -4.89
CA TYR A 16 1.47 -2.98 -5.60
C TYR A 16 2.74 -2.17 -5.26
N VAL A 17 3.46 -1.70 -6.27
CA VAL A 17 4.72 -0.92 -6.15
C VAL A 17 4.49 0.59 -6.30
N GLY A 18 3.23 1.04 -6.25
CA GLY A 18 2.84 2.46 -6.29
C GLY A 18 1.42 2.69 -6.77
N HIS A 19 0.78 3.75 -6.27
CA HIS A 19 -0.63 4.09 -6.58
C HIS A 19 -0.79 4.85 -7.89
N HIS A 20 0.23 5.61 -8.29
CA HIS A 20 0.20 6.30 -9.56
C HIS A 20 0.32 5.27 -10.69
N ILE A 21 -0.53 5.36 -11.72
CA ILE A 21 -0.54 4.41 -12.86
C ILE A 21 0.83 4.24 -13.53
N ALA A 22 1.66 5.27 -13.46
CA ALA A 22 3.01 5.30 -14.00
C ALA A 22 4.13 5.25 -12.93
N ALA A 23 3.81 4.92 -11.67
CA ALA A 23 4.76 4.91 -10.56
C ALA A 23 6.00 4.04 -10.85
N TRP A 24 5.80 2.91 -11.53
CA TRP A 24 6.85 1.98 -11.95
C TRP A 24 7.95 2.60 -12.83
N ARG A 25 7.69 3.77 -13.46
CA ARG A 25 8.66 4.47 -14.31
C ARG A 25 9.63 5.35 -13.54
N HIS A 26 9.36 5.62 -12.26
CA HIS A 26 10.25 6.42 -11.45
C HIS A 26 11.59 5.67 -11.26
N PRO A 27 12.75 6.32 -11.38
CA PRO A 27 14.06 5.66 -11.23
C PRO A 27 14.21 4.91 -9.90
N ASP A 28 13.61 5.45 -8.83
CA ASP A 28 13.66 4.84 -7.49
C ASP A 28 12.49 3.87 -7.21
N ALA A 29 11.62 3.62 -8.19
CA ALA A 29 10.53 2.67 -8.02
C ALA A 29 11.07 1.23 -7.94
N LYS A 30 10.57 0.47 -6.98
CA LYS A 30 10.84 -0.97 -6.87
C LYS A 30 9.95 -1.76 -7.83
N SER A 31 10.08 -1.51 -9.13
CA SER A 31 9.17 -2.03 -10.17
C SER A 31 9.06 -3.57 -10.19
N SER A 32 10.12 -4.29 -9.80
CA SER A 32 10.13 -5.76 -9.66
C SER A 32 9.56 -6.28 -8.33
N GLY A 33 9.22 -5.40 -7.39
CA GLY A 33 8.84 -5.75 -6.02
C GLY A 33 7.42 -6.29 -5.85
N ILE A 34 6.61 -6.29 -6.91
CA ILE A 34 5.17 -6.62 -6.83
C ILE A 34 4.90 -8.03 -6.28
N MET A 35 5.79 -8.99 -6.56
CA MET A 35 5.73 -10.38 -6.07
C MET A 35 6.86 -10.71 -5.07
N ASP A 36 7.59 -9.71 -4.58
CA ASP A 36 8.69 -9.91 -3.64
C ASP A 36 8.21 -9.71 -2.20
N LEU A 37 8.23 -10.78 -1.39
CA LEU A 37 7.86 -10.71 0.02
C LEU A 37 8.75 -9.73 0.81
N ASN A 38 10.03 -9.58 0.45
CA ASN A 38 10.94 -8.66 1.15
C ASN A 38 10.53 -7.20 0.94
N PHE A 39 9.99 -6.85 -0.23
CA PHE A 39 9.42 -5.53 -0.47
C PHE A 39 8.30 -5.23 0.51
N TYR A 40 7.32 -6.12 0.65
CA TYR A 40 6.20 -5.93 1.58
C TYR A 40 6.67 -5.92 3.05
N ARG A 41 7.67 -6.72 3.41
CA ARG A 41 8.29 -6.70 4.74
C ARG A 41 8.89 -5.32 5.04
N GLU A 42 9.66 -4.75 4.12
CA GLU A 42 10.29 -3.44 4.32
C GLU A 42 9.25 -2.31 4.43
N VAL A 43 8.19 -2.39 3.63
CA VAL A 43 7.04 -1.46 3.72
C VAL A 43 6.39 -1.57 5.10
N ALA A 44 6.13 -2.78 5.58
CA ALA A 44 5.52 -3.01 6.89
C ALA A 44 6.39 -2.49 8.03
N GLN A 45 7.69 -2.81 8.02
CA GLN A 45 8.65 -2.29 8.99
C GLN A 45 8.72 -0.76 8.97
N THR A 46 8.53 -0.13 7.81
CA THR A 46 8.49 1.33 7.68
C THR A 46 7.24 1.92 8.32
N ALA A 47 6.07 1.30 8.10
CA ALA A 47 4.81 1.69 8.73
C ALA A 47 4.87 1.54 10.27
N GLU A 48 5.42 0.43 10.77
CA GLU A 48 5.63 0.18 12.21
C GLU A 48 6.55 1.24 12.85
N ARG A 49 7.68 1.58 12.20
CA ARG A 49 8.56 2.66 12.65
C ARG A 49 7.82 4.00 12.72
N GLY A 50 6.89 4.24 11.79
CA GLY A 50 6.02 5.41 11.74
C GLY A 50 4.83 5.40 12.70
N ARG A 51 4.64 4.37 13.53
CA ARG A 51 3.50 4.22 14.46
C ARG A 51 2.13 4.18 13.77
N PHE A 52 2.09 3.64 12.56
CA PHE A 52 0.84 3.34 11.90
C PHE A 52 0.15 2.16 12.60
N ASP A 53 -1.17 2.23 12.72
CA ASP A 53 -1.97 1.21 13.39
C ASP A 53 -2.28 0.01 12.48
N MET A 54 -2.23 0.22 11.16
CA MET A 54 -2.58 -0.80 10.19
C MET A 54 -1.90 -0.62 8.83
N ILE A 55 -1.82 -1.73 8.10
CA ILE A 55 -1.53 -1.77 6.66
C ILE A 55 -2.79 -2.24 5.95
N PHE A 56 -3.14 -1.55 4.87
CA PHE A 56 -4.21 -1.94 3.97
C PHE A 56 -3.61 -2.35 2.62
N LEU A 57 -3.75 -3.63 2.26
CA LEU A 57 -3.35 -4.17 0.97
C LEU A 57 -4.58 -4.18 0.06
N ALA A 58 -4.64 -3.28 -0.91
CA ALA A 58 -5.73 -3.33 -1.90
C ALA A 58 -5.44 -4.39 -2.95
N ASP A 59 -6.51 -5.04 -3.40
CA ASP A 59 -6.47 -6.03 -4.44
C ASP A 59 -7.67 -5.84 -5.38
N ASN A 60 -7.53 -6.30 -6.62
CA ASN A 60 -8.62 -6.33 -7.59
C ASN A 60 -8.61 -7.67 -8.31
N ILE A 61 -9.77 -8.30 -8.43
CA ILE A 61 -9.96 -9.43 -9.33
C ILE A 61 -10.34 -8.86 -10.69
N VAL A 62 -9.52 -9.11 -11.70
CA VAL A 62 -9.89 -8.84 -13.09
C VAL A 62 -10.70 -10.02 -13.59
N ASP A 63 -11.95 -9.78 -14.00
CA ASP A 63 -12.74 -10.76 -14.73
C ASP A 63 -12.22 -10.84 -16.17
N PRO A 64 -11.58 -11.95 -16.58
CA PRO A 64 -11.03 -12.10 -17.92
C PRO A 64 -12.12 -12.17 -19.02
N LEU A 65 -13.40 -12.30 -18.65
CA LEU A 65 -14.53 -12.33 -19.57
C LEU A 65 -15.26 -10.99 -19.71
N SER A 66 -14.87 -9.95 -18.95
CA SER A 66 -15.51 -8.63 -19.01
C SER A 66 -15.17 -7.82 -20.27
N CYS A 67 -14.28 -8.32 -21.13
CA CYS A 67 -14.11 -7.86 -22.49
C CYS A 67 -15.15 -8.50 -23.42
N ASP A 68 -16.42 -8.18 -23.23
CA ASP A 68 -17.36 -8.14 -24.36
C ASP A 68 -17.26 -6.72 -25.00
N PRO A 69 -17.28 -6.60 -26.34
CA PRO A 69 -17.17 -5.32 -27.04
C PRO A 69 -18.31 -4.34 -26.73
#